data_AF-A0A938EFF4-F1
#
_entry.id   AF-A0A938EFF4-F1
#
_cell.length_a   1.000
_cell.length_b   1.000
_cell.length_c   1.000
_cell.angle_alpha   90.00
_cell.angle_beta   90.00
_cell.angle_gamma   90.00
#
_symmetry.space_group_name_H-M   'P 1'
#
loop_
_entity.id
_entity.type
_entity.pdbx_description
1 polymer ?
#
loop_
_entity_poly.entity_id
_entity_poly.type
_entity_poly.pdbx_seq_one_letter_code
_entity_poly.pdbx_strand_id
1 'polypeptide(L)'
;MTTSARPTSDPNQVVACAVCERTILLGEELLRFSHQGRSRTVCRLCASQARGDGWVEDGRSAPPPVTAPRSGGVLRRLLAGSPKAPALDPADPVLAPRGLGTADEMSRATTMVVGVEVFNASPYRGTITGIAKSLGPPRVGVVAFGGRRPGVAITIAWDLCWYRYLVEPGGSPAVRLDERGDTVAELAARWRKWNARTLPDGAIELDIRA
;
A
#
# COMPACT_ATOMS: atom_id res chain seq x y z
N MET A 1 48.60 -2.32 17.08
CA MET A 1 47.22 -2.00 17.45
C MET A 1 46.44 -1.79 16.16
N THR A 2 45.81 -2.83 15.63
CA THR A 2 45.09 -2.82 14.36
C THR A 2 43.65 -2.34 14.59
N THR A 3 43.40 -1.06 14.34
CA THR A 3 42.06 -0.48 14.35
C THR A 3 41.29 -1.01 13.16
N SER A 4 40.41 -1.99 13.42
CA SER A 4 39.42 -2.50 12.47
C SER A 4 38.47 -1.37 12.07
N ALA A 5 38.72 -0.73 10.92
CA ALA A 5 37.78 0.19 10.31
C ALA A 5 36.47 -0.56 10.01
N ARG A 6 35.39 -0.18 10.68
CA ARG A 6 34.05 -0.73 10.47
C ARG A 6 33.58 -0.24 9.09
N PRO A 7 33.22 -1.14 8.15
CA PRO A 7 32.74 -0.70 6.85
C PRO A 7 31.44 0.09 7.04
N THR A 8 31.44 1.35 6.61
CA THR A 8 30.23 2.17 6.47
C THR A 8 29.33 1.51 5.44
N SER A 9 28.21 0.95 5.88
CA SER A 9 27.19 0.36 5.02
C SER A 9 26.64 1.42 4.09
N ASP A 10 26.82 1.24 2.79
CA ASP A 10 26.23 2.09 1.75
C ASP A 10 24.69 2.03 1.85
N PRO A 11 24.00 3.16 2.10
CA PRO A 11 22.54 3.19 2.22
C PRO A 11 21.82 2.83 0.91
N ASN A 12 22.54 2.73 -0.21
CA ASN A 12 22.00 2.34 -1.52
C ASN A 12 22.30 0.88 -1.88
N GLN A 13 22.81 0.07 -0.94
CA GLN A 13 23.09 -1.34 -1.21
C GLN A 13 21.79 -2.12 -1.39
N VAL A 14 21.55 -2.57 -2.63
CA VAL A 14 20.44 -3.46 -2.98
C VAL A 14 20.64 -4.81 -2.29
N VAL A 15 19.73 -5.19 -1.40
CA VAL A 15 19.77 -6.48 -0.69
C VAL A 15 18.93 -7.49 -1.46
N ALA A 16 19.49 -8.65 -1.81
CA ALA A 16 18.77 -9.73 -2.48
C ALA A 16 18.48 -10.91 -1.52
N CYS A 17 17.39 -11.62 -1.77
CA CYS A 17 17.06 -12.86 -1.06
C CYS A 17 18.04 -13.97 -1.44
N ALA A 18 18.62 -14.64 -0.45
CA ALA A 18 19.58 -15.73 -0.69
C ALA A 18 18.95 -17.06 -1.20
N VAL A 19 17.61 -17.15 -1.27
CA VAL A 19 16.89 -18.34 -1.73
C VAL A 19 16.34 -18.15 -3.14
N CYS A 20 15.61 -17.06 -3.38
CA CYS A 20 14.97 -16.79 -4.67
C CYS A 20 15.65 -15.68 -5.50
N GLU A 21 16.74 -15.11 -4.99
CA GLU A 21 17.57 -14.08 -5.65
C GLU A 21 16.85 -12.77 -6.00
N ARG A 22 15.59 -12.61 -5.60
CA ARG A 22 14.84 -11.35 -5.79
C ARG A 22 15.42 -10.24 -4.90
N THR A 23 15.50 -9.03 -5.46
CA THR A 23 15.73 -7.80 -4.70
C THR A 23 14.65 -7.59 -3.64
N ILE A 24 15.08 -7.40 -2.40
CA ILE A 24 14.24 -7.06 -1.25
C ILE A 24 14.06 -5.54 -1.23
N LEU A 25 12.80 -5.09 -1.32
CA LEU A 25 12.48 -3.67 -1.41
C LEU A 25 12.40 -3.01 -0.01
N LEU A 26 12.46 -1.67 0.01
CA LEU A 26 12.28 -0.89 1.23
C LEU A 26 10.89 -1.16 1.83
N GLY A 27 10.84 -1.66 3.06
CA GLY A 27 9.59 -2.01 3.76
C GLY A 27 9.14 -3.46 3.60
N GLU A 28 9.85 -4.29 2.84
CA GLU A 28 9.65 -5.74 2.85
C GLU A 28 10.22 -6.34 4.14
N GLU A 29 9.47 -7.25 4.77
CA GLU A 29 9.93 -7.95 5.97
C GLU A 29 11.07 -8.91 5.61
N LEU A 30 12.26 -8.60 6.11
CA LEU A 30 13.47 -9.39 5.91
C LEU A 30 13.76 -10.24 7.14
N LEU A 31 14.05 -11.50 6.90
CA LEU A 31 14.47 -12.46 7.91
C LEU A 31 15.95 -12.74 7.73
N ARG A 32 16.65 -12.92 8.85
CA ARG A 32 18.07 -13.22 8.85
C ARG A 32 18.25 -14.69 9.19
N PHE A 33 19.01 -15.39 8.35
CA PHE A 33 19.33 -16.80 8.52
C PHE A 33 20.84 -17.01 8.48
N SER A 34 21.34 -17.99 9.20
CA SER A 34 22.68 -18.52 9.07
C SER A 34 22.65 -19.80 8.23
N HIS A 35 23.46 -19.83 7.17
CA HIS A 35 23.70 -21.00 6.34
C HIS A 35 25.19 -21.17 6.10
N GLN A 36 25.71 -22.35 6.46
CA GLN A 36 27.15 -22.67 6.40
C GLN A 36 28.01 -21.63 7.16
N GLY A 37 27.52 -21.15 8.30
CA GLY A 37 28.21 -20.16 9.14
C GLY A 37 28.23 -18.75 8.58
N ARG A 38 27.50 -18.46 7.49
CA ARG A 38 27.37 -17.11 6.92
C ARG A 38 25.94 -16.59 7.11
N SER A 39 25.82 -15.36 7.61
CA SER A 39 24.52 -14.69 7.71
C SER A 39 24.04 -14.26 6.33
N ARG A 40 22.78 -14.58 6.04
CA ARG A 40 22.09 -14.37 4.77
C ARG A 40 20.74 -13.72 5.04
N THR A 41 20.29 -12.91 4.10
CA THR A 41 18.96 -12.29 4.15
C THR A 41 17.99 -13.09 3.31
N VAL A 42 16.84 -13.43 3.86
CA VAL A 42 15.78 -14.20 3.20
C VAL A 42 14.48 -13.40 3.29
N CYS A 43 13.73 -13.32 2.19
CA CYS A 43 12.41 -12.67 2.22
C CYS A 43 11.42 -13.52 3.01
N ARG A 44 10.36 -12.90 3.56
CA ARG A 44 9.32 -13.60 4.32
C ARG A 44 8.74 -14.83 3.60
N LEU A 45 8.64 -14.78 2.27
CA LEU A 45 8.07 -15.87 1.46
C LEU A 45 8.96 -17.12 1.42
N CYS A 46 10.28 -16.96 1.45
CA CYS A 46 11.22 -18.07 1.37
C CYS A 46 11.61 -18.62 2.76
N ALA A 47 11.04 -18.11 3.84
CA ALA A 47 11.37 -18.52 5.21
C ALA A 47 11.11 -20.01 5.47
N SER A 48 9.96 -20.52 4.99
CA SER A 48 9.61 -21.94 5.16
C SER A 48 10.56 -22.86 4.39
N GLN A 49 10.96 -22.46 3.17
CA GLN A 49 11.92 -23.19 2.36
C GLN A 49 13.31 -23.21 3.01
N ALA A 50 13.82 -22.05 3.45
CA ALA A 50 15.11 -21.97 4.13
C ALA A 50 15.17 -22.85 5.40
N ARG A 51 14.09 -22.89 6.19
CA ARG A 51 13.99 -23.81 7.34
C ARG A 51 13.99 -25.28 6.91
N GLY A 52 13.28 -25.61 5.82
CA GLY A 52 13.26 -26.96 5.23
C GLY A 52 14.65 -27.42 4.77
N ASP A 53 15.44 -26.48 4.25
CA ASP A 53 16.82 -26.70 3.80
C ASP A 53 17.83 -26.70 4.97
N GLY A 54 17.36 -26.63 6.23
CA GLY A 54 18.18 -26.70 7.43
C GLY A 54 18.88 -25.39 7.82
N TRP A 55 18.44 -24.25 7.28
CA TRP A 55 18.99 -22.94 7.66
C TRP A 55 18.47 -22.54 9.04
N VAL A 56 19.32 -21.89 9.84
CA VAL A 56 18.98 -21.48 11.21
C VAL A 56 18.61 -20.00 11.22
N GLU A 57 17.45 -19.62 11.79
CA GLU A 57 17.08 -18.21 11.92
C GLU A 57 17.94 -17.51 12.98
N ASP A 58 18.64 -16.45 12.56
CA ASP A 58 19.34 -15.56 13.47
C ASP A 58 18.26 -14.73 14.20
N GLY A 59 18.05 -14.99 15.50
CA GLY A 59 17.01 -14.38 16.31
C GLY A 59 16.90 -12.85 16.10
N ARG A 60 15.64 -12.37 15.99
CA ARG A 60 15.22 -10.96 15.78
C ARG A 60 16.32 -9.96 16.17
N SER A 61 16.93 -9.31 15.18
CA SER A 61 17.81 -8.17 15.46
C SER A 61 17.02 -7.11 16.23
N ALA A 62 17.43 -6.84 17.47
CA ALA A 62 16.97 -5.66 18.19
C ALA A 62 17.29 -4.41 17.34
N PRO A 63 16.38 -3.42 17.28
CA PRO A 63 16.70 -2.16 16.62
C PRO A 63 17.95 -1.53 17.27
N PRO A 64 18.75 -0.76 16.51
CA PRO A 64 19.95 -0.13 17.05
C PRO A 64 19.60 0.76 18.25
N PRO A 65 20.46 0.85 19.28
CA PRO A 65 20.20 1.68 20.44
C PRO A 65 20.15 3.15 20.00
N VAL A 66 18.95 3.72 19.96
CA VAL A 66 18.77 5.16 19.82
C VAL A 66 19.06 5.79 21.18
N THR A 67 20.13 6.58 21.28
CA THR A 67 20.38 7.44 22.43
C THR A 67 19.32 8.54 22.46
N ALA A 68 18.31 8.39 23.30
CA ALA A 68 17.37 9.47 23.61
C ALA A 68 18.01 10.47 24.60
N PRO A 69 17.80 11.79 24.44
CA PRO A 69 18.15 12.74 25.47
C PRO A 69 17.23 12.59 26.68
N ARG A 70 17.81 12.78 27.86
CA ARG A 70 17.15 12.70 29.16
C ARG A 70 16.24 13.91 29.35
N SER A 71 14.97 13.70 29.62
CA SER A 71 14.17 14.59 30.46
C SER A 71 13.26 13.75 31.34
N GLY A 72 13.34 14.01 32.64
CA GLY A 72 12.75 13.17 33.69
C GLY A 72 11.25 13.37 33.88
N GLY A 73 10.66 12.52 34.73
CA GLY A 73 9.37 12.83 35.38
C GLY A 73 8.33 11.72 35.35
N VAL A 74 8.61 10.63 36.06
CA VAL A 74 7.74 9.76 36.88
C VAL A 74 6.20 9.89 36.77
N LEU A 75 5.58 8.73 36.47
CA LEU A 75 4.31 8.16 36.96
C LEU A 75 2.97 8.54 36.28
N ARG A 76 2.25 7.44 35.90
CA ARG A 76 0.80 7.25 35.69
C ARG A 76 0.29 7.65 34.29
N ARG A 77 -0.31 6.81 33.44
CA ARG A 77 -1.14 5.58 33.54
C ARG A 77 -0.93 4.78 32.24
N LEU A 78 -0.52 3.52 32.26
CA LEU A 78 -1.38 2.32 32.35
C LEU A 78 -2.48 2.25 31.27
N LEU A 79 -2.33 1.23 30.40
CA LEU A 79 -3.31 0.52 29.55
C LEU A 79 -3.42 0.93 28.06
N ALA A 80 -2.95 -0.01 27.23
CA ALA A 80 -3.48 -0.46 25.93
C ALA A 80 -3.85 0.57 24.84
N GLY A 81 -3.21 0.40 23.69
CA GLY A 81 -3.73 0.88 22.40
C GLY A 81 -2.62 1.37 21.48
N SER A 82 -2.18 0.52 20.55
CA SER A 82 -1.48 1.02 19.35
C SER A 82 -2.38 2.07 18.69
N PRO A 83 -1.86 3.24 18.30
CA PRO A 83 -2.66 4.20 17.56
C PRO A 83 -3.00 3.57 16.21
N LYS A 84 -4.24 3.07 16.10
CA LYS A 84 -4.93 2.88 14.84
C LYS A 84 -4.78 4.20 14.10
N ALA A 85 -4.02 4.21 13.00
CA ALA A 85 -4.10 5.30 12.02
C ALA A 85 -5.59 5.60 11.83
N PRO A 86 -6.03 6.87 11.88
CA PRO A 86 -7.44 7.17 11.95
C PRO A 86 -8.12 6.45 10.79
N ALA A 87 -8.90 5.42 11.12
CA ALA A 87 -9.83 4.87 10.17
C ALA A 87 -10.74 6.04 9.85
N LEU A 88 -10.72 6.48 8.60
CA LEU A 88 -11.70 7.43 8.10
C LEU A 88 -13.05 6.81 8.44
N ASP A 89 -13.75 7.47 9.36
CA ASP A 89 -15.04 7.02 9.86
C ASP A 89 -15.98 6.91 8.64
N PRO A 90 -16.65 5.77 8.40
CA PRO A 90 -17.67 5.69 7.36
C PRO A 90 -18.80 6.72 7.54
N ALA A 91 -18.90 7.39 8.70
CA ALA A 91 -19.76 8.51 8.99
C ALA A 91 -19.11 9.91 8.80
N ASP A 92 -17.89 10.02 8.26
CA ASP A 92 -17.30 11.33 7.93
C ASP A 92 -18.18 12.07 6.90
N PRO A 93 -18.79 13.23 7.26
CA PRO A 93 -19.65 14.00 6.37
C PRO A 93 -18.92 14.56 5.14
N VAL A 94 -17.58 14.40 5.06
CA VAL A 94 -16.78 14.73 3.89
C VAL A 94 -16.99 13.75 2.73
N LEU A 95 -17.48 12.52 2.95
CA LEU A 95 -17.71 11.52 1.88
C LEU A 95 -19.20 11.32 1.50
N ALA A 96 -20.10 12.07 2.12
CA ALA A 96 -21.53 11.98 1.83
C ALA A 96 -21.84 12.58 0.45
N PRO A 97 -22.56 11.86 -0.45
CA PRO A 97 -23.07 12.45 -1.67
C PRO A 97 -24.15 13.48 -1.27
N ARG A 98 -23.83 14.77 -1.34
CA ARG A 98 -24.85 15.81 -1.26
C ARG A 98 -25.68 15.75 -2.56
N GLY A 99 -26.99 15.74 -2.41
CA GLY A 99 -27.92 15.18 -3.40
C GLY A 99 -28.15 16.00 -4.68
N LEU A 100 -28.28 15.22 -5.77
CA LEU A 100 -29.38 15.18 -6.76
C LEU A 100 -29.74 16.48 -7.51
N GLY A 101 -28.99 16.74 -8.58
CA GLY A 101 -29.45 17.43 -9.79
C GLY A 101 -28.74 16.86 -11.02
N THR A 102 -29.23 17.05 -12.25
CA THR A 102 -28.54 16.58 -13.48
C THR A 102 -27.21 17.31 -13.72
N ALA A 103 -27.07 18.54 -13.21
CA ALA A 103 -25.79 19.25 -13.14
C ALA A 103 -24.76 18.51 -12.26
N ASP A 104 -25.21 17.80 -11.22
CA ASP A 104 -24.36 16.97 -10.36
C ASP A 104 -23.78 15.77 -11.12
N GLU A 105 -24.51 15.22 -12.09
CA GLU A 105 -24.04 14.07 -12.87
C GLU A 105 -22.92 14.42 -13.84
N MET A 106 -23.03 15.54 -14.57
CA MET A 106 -21.96 16.02 -15.44
C MET A 106 -20.72 16.40 -14.62
N SER A 107 -20.89 17.11 -13.50
CA SER A 107 -19.79 17.42 -12.58
C SER A 107 -19.15 16.17 -11.98
N ARG A 108 -19.95 15.13 -11.69
CA ARG A 108 -19.48 13.82 -11.23
C ARG A 108 -18.67 13.11 -12.31
N ALA A 109 -19.17 13.05 -13.53
CA ALA A 109 -18.48 12.46 -14.67
C ALA A 109 -17.14 13.15 -14.93
N THR A 110 -17.12 14.49 -14.95
CA THR A 110 -15.89 15.28 -15.07
C THR A 110 -14.92 14.99 -13.93
N THR A 111 -15.41 14.91 -12.69
CA THR A 111 -14.58 14.57 -11.51
C THR A 111 -13.98 13.17 -11.64
N MET A 112 -14.76 12.21 -12.16
CA MET A 112 -14.29 10.85 -12.44
C MET A 112 -13.18 10.83 -13.48
N VAL A 113 -13.36 11.53 -14.60
CA VAL A 113 -12.35 11.63 -15.67
C VAL A 113 -11.06 12.24 -15.14
N VAL A 114 -11.13 13.41 -14.50
CA VAL A 114 -9.97 14.10 -13.93
C VAL A 114 -9.27 13.23 -12.87
N GLY A 115 -10.04 12.58 -12.00
CA GLY A 115 -9.49 11.67 -11.00
C GLY A 115 -8.74 10.48 -11.60
N VAL A 116 -9.27 9.90 -12.67
CA VAL A 116 -8.61 8.81 -13.41
C VAL A 116 -7.33 9.30 -14.10
N GLU A 117 -7.33 10.49 -14.69
CA GLU A 117 -6.11 11.08 -15.27
C GLU A 117 -5.01 11.27 -14.23
N VAL A 118 -5.35 11.84 -13.06
CA VAL A 118 -4.41 12.01 -11.95
C VAL A 118 -3.88 10.66 -11.46
N PHE A 119 -4.74 9.65 -11.37
CA PHE A 119 -4.31 8.30 -11.01
C PHE A 119 -3.39 7.68 -12.08
N ASN A 120 -3.68 7.91 -13.36
CA ASN A 120 -2.88 7.40 -14.48
C ASN A 120 -1.51 8.07 -14.60
N ALA A 121 -1.32 9.25 -14.02
CA ALA A 121 -0.01 9.87 -13.87
C ALA A 121 0.78 9.36 -12.65
N SER A 122 0.16 8.54 -11.78
CA SER A 122 0.77 8.05 -10.55
C SER A 122 1.62 6.79 -10.76
N PRO A 123 2.57 6.49 -9.85
CA PRO A 123 3.36 5.27 -9.92
C PRO A 123 2.56 3.98 -9.67
N TYR A 124 1.32 4.09 -9.17
CA TYR A 124 0.49 2.92 -8.82
C TYR A 124 0.09 2.07 -10.04
N ARG A 125 0.18 2.61 -11.26
CA ARG A 125 0.03 1.83 -12.52
C ARG A 125 0.95 0.62 -12.58
N GLY A 126 2.22 0.81 -12.23
CA GLY A 126 3.20 -0.28 -12.24
C GLY A 126 2.84 -1.41 -11.27
N THR A 127 2.30 -1.07 -10.11
CA THR A 127 1.81 -2.04 -9.13
C THR A 127 0.63 -2.84 -9.68
N ILE A 128 -0.35 -2.18 -10.31
CA ILE A 128 -1.51 -2.84 -10.90
C ILE A 128 -1.08 -3.80 -12.00
N THR A 129 -0.23 -3.34 -12.92
CA THR A 129 0.32 -4.17 -14.00
C THR A 129 1.09 -5.37 -13.45
N GLY A 130 1.89 -5.18 -12.40
CA GLY A 130 2.64 -6.25 -11.76
C GLY A 130 1.73 -7.33 -11.17
N ILE A 131 0.68 -6.92 -10.44
CA ILE A 131 -0.28 -7.85 -9.83
C ILE A 131 -1.12 -8.55 -10.91
N ALA A 132 -1.56 -7.80 -11.93
CA ALA A 132 -2.39 -8.33 -13.01
C ALA A 132 -1.70 -9.44 -13.83
N LYS A 133 -0.36 -9.44 -13.91
CA LYS A 133 0.39 -10.55 -14.52
C LYS A 133 0.18 -11.89 -13.83
N SER A 134 -0.04 -11.88 -12.52
CA SER A 134 -0.22 -13.11 -11.71
C SER A 134 -1.68 -13.45 -11.48
N LEU A 135 -2.54 -12.44 -11.33
CA LEU A 135 -3.95 -12.62 -10.96
C LEU A 135 -4.94 -12.35 -12.10
N GLY A 136 -4.46 -12.02 -13.29
CA GLY A 136 -5.30 -11.59 -14.42
C GLY A 136 -5.81 -10.15 -14.27
N PRO A 137 -6.70 -9.70 -15.17
CA PRO A 137 -7.24 -8.35 -15.12
C PRO A 137 -8.12 -8.13 -13.88
N PRO A 138 -7.97 -7.01 -13.16
CA PRO A 138 -8.85 -6.67 -12.04
C PRO A 138 -10.20 -6.16 -12.50
N ARG A 139 -11.18 -6.21 -11.60
CA ARG A 139 -12.37 -5.37 -11.64
C ARG A 139 -12.00 -3.97 -11.13
N VAL A 140 -12.42 -2.92 -11.84
CA VAL A 140 -12.13 -1.53 -11.43
C VAL A 140 -13.43 -0.76 -11.24
N GLY A 141 -13.52 -0.05 -10.11
CA GLY A 141 -14.63 0.83 -9.83
C GLY A 141 -14.17 2.22 -9.45
N VAL A 142 -14.80 3.23 -10.04
CA VAL A 142 -14.50 4.65 -9.82
C VAL A 142 -15.76 5.34 -9.32
N VAL A 143 -15.66 5.94 -8.14
CA VAL A 143 -16.79 6.61 -7.48
C VAL A 143 -16.34 7.99 -7.03
N ALA A 144 -16.93 9.03 -7.61
CA ALA A 144 -16.68 10.38 -7.12
C ALA A 144 -17.31 10.60 -5.75
N PHE A 145 -16.69 11.47 -4.96
CA PHE A 145 -17.23 12.00 -3.72
C PHE A 145 -17.06 13.51 -3.67
N GLY A 146 -18.04 14.19 -3.07
CA GLY A 146 -17.99 15.63 -2.80
C GLY A 146 -17.26 15.94 -1.51
N GLY A 147 -17.44 17.15 -0.96
CA GLY A 147 -16.91 17.54 0.35
C GLY A 147 -15.90 18.68 0.29
N ARG A 148 -15.10 18.85 1.36
CA ARG A 148 -14.09 19.93 1.45
C ARG A 148 -12.96 19.75 0.44
N ARG A 149 -12.70 18.50 0.04
CA ARG A 149 -11.77 18.11 -1.01
C ARG A 149 -12.48 17.12 -1.93
N PRO A 150 -13.13 17.57 -3.01
CA PRO A 150 -13.79 16.67 -3.94
C PRO A 150 -12.74 15.78 -4.62
N GLY A 151 -13.15 14.58 -5.01
CA GLY A 151 -12.23 13.60 -5.56
C GLY A 151 -12.92 12.33 -5.99
N VAL A 152 -12.11 11.29 -6.21
CA VAL A 152 -12.61 9.96 -6.58
C VAL A 152 -11.98 8.88 -5.70
N ALA A 153 -12.79 7.90 -5.35
CA ALA A 153 -12.33 6.63 -4.83
C ALA A 153 -12.19 5.66 -6.00
N ILE A 154 -10.99 5.12 -6.19
CA ILE A 154 -10.69 4.10 -7.21
C ILE A 154 -10.47 2.77 -6.49
N THR A 155 -11.34 1.81 -6.73
CA THR A 155 -11.24 0.45 -6.23
C THR A 155 -10.69 -0.45 -7.32
N ILE A 156 -9.68 -1.24 -6.99
CA ILE A 156 -9.07 -2.25 -7.88
C ILE A 156 -9.15 -3.59 -7.16
N ALA A 157 -9.83 -4.56 -7.76
CA ALA A 157 -10.21 -5.79 -7.07
C ALA A 157 -9.98 -7.04 -7.91
N TRP A 158 -9.28 -8.01 -7.31
CA TRP A 158 -9.23 -9.40 -7.71
C TRP A 158 -10.04 -10.24 -6.73
N ASP A 159 -10.23 -11.53 -7.01
CA ASP A 159 -10.99 -12.42 -6.12
C ASP A 159 -10.35 -12.60 -4.74
N LEU A 160 -9.02 -12.42 -4.66
CA LEU A 160 -8.20 -12.68 -3.47
C LEU A 160 -7.63 -11.43 -2.81
N CYS A 161 -7.86 -10.24 -3.38
CA CYS A 161 -7.47 -8.99 -2.75
C CYS A 161 -8.13 -7.79 -3.42
N TRP A 162 -8.22 -6.68 -2.70
CA TRP A 162 -8.62 -5.41 -3.27
C TRP A 162 -7.85 -4.24 -2.64
N TYR A 163 -7.74 -3.16 -3.40
CA TYR A 163 -7.10 -1.91 -3.01
C TYR A 163 -8.05 -0.76 -3.33
N ARG A 164 -8.12 0.22 -2.44
CA ARG A 164 -8.85 1.47 -2.69
C ARG A 164 -7.92 2.65 -2.56
N TYR A 165 -7.92 3.49 -3.58
CA TYR A 165 -7.15 4.73 -3.63
C TYR A 165 -8.10 5.91 -3.55
N LEU A 166 -7.72 6.92 -2.79
CA LEU A 166 -8.37 8.23 -2.83
C LEU A 166 -7.52 9.16 -3.69
N VAL A 167 -8.18 9.81 -4.64
CA VAL A 167 -7.58 10.79 -5.52
C VAL A 167 -8.24 12.13 -5.30
N GLU A 168 -7.46 13.11 -4.87
CA GLU A 168 -7.89 14.49 -4.66
C GLU A 168 -7.14 15.37 -5.68
N PRO A 169 -7.79 15.81 -6.77
CA PRO A 169 -7.16 16.72 -7.73
C PRO A 169 -6.75 18.02 -7.02
N GLY A 170 -5.45 18.34 -7.04
CA GLY A 170 -4.87 19.47 -6.28
C GLY A 170 -4.44 19.14 -4.85
N GLY A 171 -4.62 17.89 -4.41
CA GLY A 171 -4.07 17.38 -3.15
C GLY A 171 -2.56 17.18 -3.21
N SER A 172 -1.92 17.15 -2.03
CA SER A 172 -0.52 16.77 -1.86
C SER A 172 -0.40 15.81 -0.65
N PRO A 173 -0.18 14.50 -0.87
CA PRO A 173 -0.13 13.83 -2.17
C PRO A 173 -1.50 13.79 -2.88
N ALA A 174 -1.52 13.82 -4.22
CA ALA A 174 -2.75 13.80 -5.01
C ALA A 174 -3.44 12.42 -5.05
N VAL A 175 -2.66 11.35 -4.91
CA VAL A 175 -3.14 9.96 -4.84
C VAL A 175 -2.62 9.31 -3.57
N ARG A 176 -3.49 8.67 -2.81
CA ARG A 176 -3.13 7.90 -1.61
C ARG A 176 -3.84 6.55 -1.59
N LEU A 177 -3.16 5.52 -1.09
CA LEU A 177 -3.82 4.28 -0.70
C LEU A 177 -4.65 4.56 0.56
N ASP A 178 -5.93 4.26 0.49
CA ASP A 178 -6.91 4.50 1.54
C ASP A 178 -7.17 3.25 2.35
N GLU A 179 -7.51 2.16 1.67
CA GLU A 179 -7.83 0.88 2.31
C GLU A 179 -7.44 -0.28 1.39
N ARG A 180 -7.29 -1.48 1.98
CA ARG A 180 -7.11 -2.74 1.28
C ARG A 180 -7.73 -3.87 2.08
N GLY A 181 -8.05 -4.98 1.41
CA GLY A 181 -8.56 -6.19 2.06
C GLY A 181 -8.36 -7.43 1.20
N ASP A 182 -8.82 -8.55 1.72
CA ASP A 182 -8.52 -9.88 1.17
C ASP A 182 -9.68 -10.44 0.35
N THR A 183 -10.91 -9.96 0.57
CA THR A 183 -12.07 -10.41 -0.23
C THR A 183 -12.93 -9.25 -0.71
N VAL A 184 -13.42 -9.35 -1.95
CA VAL A 184 -14.34 -8.35 -2.53
C VAL A 184 -15.65 -8.24 -1.74
N ALA A 185 -16.02 -9.29 -1.00
CA ALA A 185 -17.22 -9.33 -0.15
C ALA A 185 -17.14 -8.35 1.03
N GLU A 186 -15.94 -8.08 1.55
CA GLU A 186 -15.70 -7.08 2.61
C GLU A 186 -15.97 -5.65 2.11
N LEU A 187 -15.89 -5.43 0.80
CA LEU A 187 -16.07 -4.11 0.23
C LEU A 187 -17.54 -3.68 0.28
N ALA A 188 -17.78 -2.52 0.90
CA ALA A 188 -19.11 -1.91 0.90
C ALA A 188 -19.68 -1.78 -0.53
N ALA A 189 -20.97 -2.05 -0.70
CA ALA A 189 -21.62 -2.16 -2.02
C ALA A 189 -21.41 -0.91 -2.91
N ARG A 190 -21.37 0.28 -2.31
CA ARG A 190 -21.12 1.54 -3.03
C ARG A 190 -19.80 1.58 -3.79
N TRP A 191 -18.79 0.85 -3.32
CA TRP A 191 -17.45 0.80 -3.92
C TRP A 191 -17.29 -0.32 -4.96
N ARG A 192 -18.31 -1.19 -5.11
CA ARG A 192 -18.35 -2.27 -6.12
C ARG A 192 -19.03 -1.83 -7.42
N LYS A 193 -18.99 -0.54 -7.74
CA LYS A 193 -19.44 -0.02 -9.04
C LYS A 193 -18.36 -0.29 -10.09
N TRP A 194 -18.35 -1.48 -10.67
CA TRP A 194 -17.40 -1.88 -11.71
C TRP A 194 -17.70 -1.16 -13.03
N ASN A 195 -17.20 0.07 -13.16
CA ASN A 195 -17.49 1.00 -14.25
C ASN A 195 -16.20 1.49 -14.95
N ALA A 196 -15.14 0.72 -14.84
CA ALA A 196 -13.86 0.99 -15.46
C ALA A 196 -13.09 -0.32 -15.68
N ARG A 197 -12.06 -0.24 -16.51
CA ARG A 197 -11.14 -1.33 -16.81
C ARG A 197 -9.69 -0.88 -16.77
N THR A 198 -8.78 -1.82 -16.61
CA THR A 198 -7.34 -1.58 -16.78
C THR A 198 -6.90 -1.91 -18.21
N LEU A 199 -6.05 -1.06 -18.79
CA LEU A 199 -5.28 -1.34 -19.98
C LEU A 199 -4.04 -2.21 -19.66
N PRO A 200 -3.37 -2.82 -20.66
CA PRO A 200 -2.21 -3.70 -20.43
C PRO A 200 -1.02 -3.04 -19.70
N ASP A 201 -0.93 -1.71 -19.76
CA ASP A 201 0.11 -0.91 -19.10
C ASP A 201 -0.31 -0.45 -17.68
N GLY A 202 -1.49 -0.87 -17.21
CA GLY A 202 -2.03 -0.54 -15.89
C GLY A 202 -2.78 0.78 -15.82
N ALA A 203 -2.92 1.51 -16.93
CA ALA A 203 -3.79 2.68 -16.98
C ALA A 203 -5.26 2.29 -16.81
N ILE A 204 -6.04 3.16 -16.18
CA ILE A 204 -7.47 2.99 -15.99
C ILE A 204 -8.23 3.75 -17.07
N GLU A 205 -9.24 3.10 -17.63
CA GLU A 205 -10.18 3.68 -18.59
C GLU A 205 -11.61 3.51 -18.07
N LEU A 206 -12.38 4.61 -18.04
CA LEU A 206 -13.78 4.59 -17.61
C LEU A 206 -14.65 3.91 -18.69
N ASP A 207 -15.60 3.09 -18.26
CA ASP A 207 -16.63 2.56 -19.13
C ASP A 207 -17.71 3.63 -19.31
N ILE A 208 -17.51 4.48 -20.32
CA ILE A 208 -18.49 5.51 -20.70
C ILE A 208 -19.65 4.77 -21.38
N ARG A 209 -20.66 4.36 -20.62
CA ARG A 209 -21.95 3.99 -21.21
C ARG A 209 -22.64 5.30 -21.61
N ALA A 210 -22.83 5.47 -22.92
CA ALA A 210 -23.73 6.46 -23.51
C ALA A 210 -25.18 6.20 -23.11
#